data_AF-A0A529NN57-F1
#
_entry.id   AF-A0A529NN57-F1
#
_cell.length_a   1.000
_cell.length_b   1.000
_cell.length_c   1.000
_cell.angle_alpha   90.00
_cell.angle_beta   90.00
_cell.angle_gamma   90.00
#
_symmetry.space_group_name_H-M   'P 1'
#
loop_
_entity.id
_entity.type
_entity.pdbx_description
1 polymer ?
#
loop_
_entity_poly.entity_id
_entity_poly.type
_entity_poly.pdbx_seq_one_letter_code
_entity_poly.pdbx_strand_id
1 'polypeptide(L)' 'MNLSDLGDRICILGPSNSGKSTLANAIARKRGLEPVHLDQLFHLPNTDWEQRPRDEFIALHDAAIAGEGWVM' A
#
# COMPACT_ATOMS: atom_id res chain seq x y z
N MET A 1 -10.70 15.56 -14.67
CA MET A 1 -10.30 14.21 -14.25
C MET A 1 -10.76 14.04 -12.81
N ASN A 2 -11.63 13.06 -12.58
CA ASN A 2 -12.08 12.65 -11.26
C ASN A 2 -11.16 11.54 -10.73
N LEU A 3 -11.18 11.32 -9.42
CA LEU A 3 -10.42 10.24 -8.79
C LEU A 3 -10.81 8.85 -9.31
N SER A 4 -12.06 8.68 -9.76
CA SER A 4 -12.55 7.47 -10.43
C SER A 4 -11.83 7.14 -11.73
N ASP A 5 -11.29 8.14 -12.41
CA ASP A 5 -10.70 7.98 -13.73
C ASP A 5 -9.32 7.31 -13.65
N LEU A 6 -8.75 7.18 -12.44
CA LEU A 6 -7.47 6.52 -12.17
C LEU A 6 -7.59 4.99 -11.99
N GLY A 7 -8.83 4.46 -11.99
CA GLY A 7 -9.09 3.05 -11.68
C GLY A 7 -9.04 2.75 -10.17
N ASP A 8 -9.16 1.47 -9.84
CA ASP A 8 -9.29 1.01 -8.46
C ASP A 8 -8.00 0.38 -7.89
N ARG A 9 -6.92 0.32 -8.68
CA ARG A 9 -5.58 -0.13 -8.27
C ARG A 9 -4.58 1.00 -8.44
N ILE A 10 -4.30 1.72 -7.37
CA ILE A 10 -3.55 2.98 -7.40
C ILE A 10 -2.24 2.82 -6.64
N CYS A 11 -1.10 3.07 -7.31
CA CYS A 11 0.21 3.14 -6.65
C CYS A 11 0.65 4.60 -6.49
N ILE A 12 1.04 4.98 -5.27
CA ILE A 12 1.49 6.30 -4.86
C ILE A 12 3.00 6.27 -4.62
N LEU A 13 3.74 6.89 -5.53
CA LEU A 13 5.20 6.99 -5.45
C LEU A 13 5.62 8.38 -4.99
N GLY A 14 6.67 8.44 -4.18
CA GLY A 14 7.19 9.69 -3.65
C GLY A 14 8.26 9.48 -2.58
N PRO A 15 9.06 10.52 -2.27
CA PRO A 15 10.13 10.42 -1.29
C PRO A 15 9.58 10.16 0.13
N SER A 16 10.45 9.71 1.03
CA SER A 16 10.09 9.56 2.44
C SER A 16 9.56 10.88 3.02
N ASN A 17 8.59 10.79 3.94
CA ASN A 17 7.96 11.94 4.59
C ASN A 17 7.16 12.89 3.67
N SER A 18 6.83 12.50 2.44
CA SER A 18 6.05 13.33 1.49
C SER A 18 4.52 13.26 1.66
N GLY A 19 4.03 12.54 2.68
CA GLY A 19 2.59 12.39 2.93
C GLY A 19 1.89 11.25 2.16
N LYS A 20 2.63 10.29 1.59
CA LYS A 20 2.05 9.15 0.85
C LYS A 20 1.01 8.37 1.66
N SER A 21 1.36 7.94 2.88
CA SER A 21 0.44 7.18 3.73
C SER A 21 -0.81 7.98 4.07
N THR A 22 -0.69 9.29 4.26
CA THR A 22 -1.84 10.19 4.47
C THR A 22 -2.73 10.23 3.23
N LEU A 23 -2.14 10.37 2.03
CA LEU A 23 -2.87 10.40 0.76
C LEU A 23 -3.52 9.04 0.45
N ALA A 24 -2.80 7.93 0.63
CA ALA A 24 -3.30 6.57 0.47
C ALA A 24 -4.55 6.34 1.33
N ASN A 25 -4.47 6.68 2.62
CA ASN A 25 -5.60 6.55 3.54
C ASN A 25 -6.78 7.46 3.16
N ALA A 26 -6.52 8.66 2.64
CA ALA A 26 -7.58 9.57 2.19
C ALA A 26 -8.28 9.05 0.92
N ILE A 27 -7.52 8.51 -0.03
CA ILE A 27 -8.06 7.89 -1.25
C ILE A 27 -8.86 6.64 -0.90
N ALA A 28 -8.29 5.74 -0.08
CA ALA A 28 -8.93 4.52 0.43
C ALA A 28 -10.31 4.83 1.02
N ARG A 29 -10.37 5.75 2.00
CA ARG A 29 -11.65 6.17 2.61
C ARG A 29 -12.63 6.77 1.61
N LYS A 30 -12.14 7.60 0.69
CA LYS A 30 -13.01 8.28 -0.29
C LYS A 30 -13.56 7.32 -1.36
N ARG A 31 -12.83 6.25 -1.66
CA ARG A 31 -13.13 5.31 -2.75
C ARG A 31 -13.63 3.94 -2.27
N GLY A 32 -13.54 3.64 -0.98
CA GLY A 32 -13.83 2.32 -0.44
C GLY A 32 -12.80 1.26 -0.87
N LEU A 33 -11.54 1.67 -1.05
CA LEU A 33 -10.43 0.79 -1.45
C LEU A 33 -9.60 0.38 -0.22
N GLU A 34 -8.90 -0.75 -0.31
CA GLU A 34 -8.00 -1.20 0.74
C GLU A 34 -6.68 -0.39 0.71
N PRO A 35 -6.28 0.28 1.81
CA PRO A 35 -4.98 0.92 1.90
C PRO A 35 -3.89 -0.12 2.25
N VAL A 36 -2.92 -0.32 1.36
CA VAL A 36 -1.81 -1.25 1.55
C VAL A 36 -0.52 -0.47 1.75
N HIS A 37 0.06 -0.49 2.95
CA HIS A 37 1.35 0.17 3.19
C HIS A 37 2.49 -0.85 3.03
N LEU A 38 3.31 -0.69 1.99
CA LEU A 38 4.40 -1.64 1.64
C LEU A 38 5.40 -1.88 2.76
N ASP A 39 5.64 -0.86 3.59
CA ASP A 39 6.53 -0.94 4.74
C ASP A 39 6.05 -1.96 5.78
N GLN A 40 4.74 -2.13 5.95
CA GLN A 40 4.15 -3.14 6.84
C GLN A 40 4.28 -4.56 6.28
N LEU A 41 4.37 -4.72 4.96
CA LEU A 41 4.62 -6.02 4.34
C LEU A 41 6.11 -6.38 4.42
N PHE A 42 6.97 -5.39 4.22
CA PHE A 42 8.42 -5.57 4.11
C PHE A 42 9.13 -5.77 5.45
N HIS A 43 8.58 -5.27 6.56
CA HIS A 43 9.16 -5.40 7.89
C HIS A 43 8.32 -6.30 8.82
N LEU A 44 8.97 -6.90 9.81
CA LEU A 44 8.32 -7.69 10.84
C LEU A 44 7.59 -6.75 11.84
N PRO A 45 6.33 -7.03 12.19
CA PRO A 45 5.58 -6.19 13.12
C PRO A 45 6.17 -6.25 14.53
N ASN A 46 6.10 -5.14 15.26
CA ASN A 46 6.64 -5.00 16.63
C ASN A 46 8.16 -5.24 16.73
N THR A 47 8.90 -4.95 15.66
CA THR A 47 10.36 -4.95 15.65
C THR A 47 10.89 -3.55 15.35
N ASP A 48 12.18 -3.34 15.54
CA ASP A 48 12.86 -2.12 15.08
C ASP A 48 13.18 -2.22 13.58
N TRP A 49 12.11 -2.24 12.76
CA TRP A 49 12.21 -2.31 11.29
C TRP A 49 13.02 -3.50 10.77
N GLU A 50 12.90 -4.66 11.43
CA GLU A 50 13.58 -5.86 10.98
C GLU A 50 12.97 -6.32 9.65
N GLN A 51 13.82 -6.49 8.63
CA GLN A 51 13.37 -6.89 7.30
C GLN A 51 12.87 -8.33 7.30
N ARG A 52 11.73 -8.54 6.66
CA ARG A 52 11.17 -9.86 6.44
C ARG A 52 12.02 -10.65 5.43
N PRO A 53 12.09 -12.00 5.53
CA PRO A 53 12.58 -12.81 4.43
C PRO A 53 11.91 -12.44 3.09
N ARG A 54 12.72 -12.38 2.03
CA ARG A 54 12.30 -11.82 0.74
C ARG A 54 11.11 -12.59 0.13
N ASP A 55 11.12 -13.90 0.25
CA ASP A 55 10.06 -14.79 -0.22
C ASP A 55 8.73 -14.56 0.51
N GLU A 56 8.76 -14.37 1.83
CA GLU A 56 7.55 -14.00 2.57
C GLU A 56 7.03 -12.62 2.17
N PHE A 57 7.92 -11.63 1.96
CA PHE A 57 7.50 -10.32 1.47
C PHE A 57 6.82 -10.43 0.09
N ILE A 58 7.41 -11.18 -0.84
CA ILE A 58 6.82 -11.41 -2.16
C ILE A 58 5.43 -12.06 -2.02
N ALA A 59 5.29 -13.09 -1.18
CA ALA A 59 4.01 -13.76 -0.97
C ALA A 59 2.94 -12.80 -0.42
N LEU A 60 3.30 -11.94 0.54
CA LEU A 60 2.39 -10.93 1.11
C LEU A 60 2.01 -9.86 0.08
N HIS A 61 2.99 -9.38 -0.69
CA HIS A 61 2.77 -8.42 -1.75
C HIS A 61 1.85 -8.99 -2.83
N ASP A 62 2.11 -10.21 -3.32
CA ASP A 62 1.30 -10.88 -4.34
C ASP A 62 -0.14 -11.07 -3.87
N ALA A 63 -0.33 -11.46 -2.61
CA ALA A 63 -1.65 -11.56 -2.00
C ALA A 63 -2.36 -10.19 -1.95
N ALA A 64 -1.65 -9.12 -1.60
CA ALA A 64 -2.22 -7.77 -1.53
C ALA A 64 -2.65 -7.26 -2.91
N ILE A 65 -1.81 -7.43 -3.94
CA ILE A 65 -2.11 -6.92 -5.28
C ILE A 65 -3.13 -7.76 -6.06
N ALA A 66 -3.38 -9.01 -5.63
CA ALA A 66 -4.40 -9.88 -6.21
C ALA A 66 -5.84 -9.34 -5.98
N GLY A 67 -6.04 -8.46 -5.00
CA GLY A 67 -7.32 -7.82 -4.73
C GLY A 67 -7.88 -7.03 -5.91
N GLU A 68 -9.20 -6.90 -5.99
CA GLU A 68 -9.89 -6.19 -7.08
C GLU A 68 -9.61 -4.68 -7.05
N GLY A 69 -9.33 -4.10 -5.87
CA GLY A 69 -8.93 -2.70 -5.73
C GLY A 69 -8.11 -2.44 -4.46
N TRP A 70 -7.11 -1.57 -4.59
CA TRP A 70 -6.18 -1.18 -3.54
C TRP A 70 -5.56 0.19 -3.82
N VAL A 71 -5.07 0.83 -2.77
CA VAL A 71 -4.19 1.99 -2.88
C VAL A 71 -2.93 1.76 -2.05
N MET A 72 -1.76 1.89 -2.69
CA MET A 72 -0.46 1.52 -2.13
C MET A 72 0.55 2.64 -2.25
#